data_AF-A0A1F4B2H2-F1
#
_entry.id   AF-A0A1F4B2H2-F1
#
_cell.length_a   1.000
_cell.length_b   1.000
_cell.length_c   1.000
_cell.angle_alpha   90.00
_cell.angle_beta   90.00
_cell.angle_gamma   90.00
#
_symmetry.space_group_name_H-M   'P 1'
#
loop_
_entity.id
_entity.type
_entity.pdbx_description
1 polymer ?
#
loop_
_entity_poly.entity_id
_entity_poly.type
_entity_poly.pdbx_seq_one_letter_code
_entity_poly.pdbx_strand_id
1 'polypeptide(L)' 'MNEPLHPIQIEGFRGMTPAQKLQMVADLYEAGIQLRVAGLRMTHPDWPEQRLDFEARRSLLYAGT' A
#
# COMPACT_ATOMS: atom_id res chain seq x y z
N MET A 1 -15.79 -0.92 -0.25
CA MET A 1 -16.20 0.32 -0.94
C MET A 1 -15.94 0.12 -2.42
N ASN A 2 -16.94 0.28 -3.28
CA ASN A 2 -16.77 0.21 -4.73
C ASN A 2 -17.17 1.56 -5.32
N GLU A 3 -16.35 2.56 -5.02
CA GLU A 3 -16.53 3.92 -5.55
C GLU A 3 -15.87 3.99 -6.93
N PRO A 4 -16.57 4.49 -7.96
CA PRO A 4 -16.00 4.61 -9.29
C PRO A 4 -14.81 5.57 -9.29
N LEU A 5 -13.75 5.23 -10.04
CA LEU A 5 -12.60 6.11 -10.24
C LEU A 5 -13.05 7.43 -10.86
N HIS A 6 -12.48 8.53 -10.37
CA HIS A 6 -12.74 9.85 -10.91
C HIS A 6 -12.21 9.95 -12.36
N PRO A 7 -12.89 10.63 -13.29
CA PRO A 7 -12.47 10.74 -14.69
C PRO A 7 -11.01 11.19 -14.88
N ILE A 8 -10.54 12.14 -14.07
CA ILE A 8 -9.14 12.61 -14.09
C ILE A 8 -8.14 11.49 -13.77
N GLN A 9 -8.49 10.58 -12.84
CA GLN A 9 -7.63 9.43 -12.52
C GLN A 9 -7.57 8.46 -13.69
N ILE A 10 -8.70 8.24 -14.38
CA ILE A 10 -8.76 7.40 -15.58
C ILE A 10 -7.88 7.97 -16.70
N GLU A 11 -7.95 9.27 -16.94
CA GLU A 11 -7.11 9.96 -17.93
C GLU A 11 -5.62 9.85 -17.57
N GLY A 12 -5.27 10.06 -16.30
CA GLY A 12 -3.92 9.85 -15.79
C GLY A 12 -3.41 8.43 -16.05
N PHE A 13 -4.20 7.40 -15.76
CA PHE A 13 -3.82 6.01 -16.00
C PHE A 13 -3.76 5.64 -17.48
N ARG A 14 -4.55 6.28 -18.34
CA ARG A 14 -4.48 6.09 -19.80
C ARG A 14 -3.20 6.68 -20.39
N GLY A 15 -2.71 7.78 -19.82
CA GLY A 15 -1.46 8.42 -20.25
C GLY A 15 -0.17 7.70 -19.81
N MET A 16 -0.26 6.78 -18.85
CA MET A 16 0.91 6.05 -18.34
C MET A 16 1.34 4.90 -19.26
N THR A 17 2.65 4.77 -19.43
CA THR A 17 3.28 3.55 -19.98
C THR A 17 3.10 2.37 -19.01
N PRO A 18 3.20 1.11 -19.50
CA PRO A 18 3.15 -0.06 -18.62
C PRO A 18 4.17 -0.03 -17.48
N ALA A 19 5.39 0.45 -17.72
CA ALA A 19 6.43 0.55 -16.69
C ALA A 19 6.05 1.55 -15.58
N GLN A 20 5.46 2.69 -15.94
CA GLN A 20 4.96 3.68 -14.97
C GLN A 20 3.83 3.12 -14.12
N LYS A 21 2.93 2.31 -14.70
CA LYS A 21 1.88 1.63 -13.93
C LYS A 21 2.47 0.64 -12.93
N LEU A 22 3.47 -0.14 -13.34
CA LEU A 22 4.14 -1.08 -12.46
C LEU A 22 4.83 -0.35 -11.30
N GLN A 23 5.56 0.73 -11.60
CA GLN A 23 6.20 1.55 -10.58
C GLN A 23 5.18 2.13 -9.59
N MET A 24 4.07 2.69 -10.09
CA MET A 24 3.01 3.24 -9.24
C MET A 24 2.41 2.19 -8.29
N VAL A 25 2.20 0.96 -8.76
CA VAL A 25 1.70 -0.12 -7.89
C VAL A 25 2.75 -0.54 -6.87
N ALA A 26 4.04 -0.56 -7.23
CA ALA A 26 5.13 -0.82 -6.30
C ALA A 26 5.23 0.26 -5.21
N ASP A 27 5.13 1.53 -5.60
CA ASP A 27 5.14 2.67 -4.67
C ASP A 27 3.93 2.60 -3.72
N LEU A 28 2.76 2.23 -4.23
CA LEU A 28 1.55 2.03 -3.43
C LEU A 28 1.73 0.90 -2.42
N TYR A 29 2.39 -0.21 -2.80
CA TYR A 29 2.67 -1.32 -1.91
C TYR A 29 3.58 -0.90 -0.75
N GLU A 30 4.67 -0.17 -1.04
CA GLU A 30 5.58 0.35 -0.01
C GLU A 30 4.88 1.37 0.91
N ALA A 31 4.07 2.27 0.36
CA ALA A 31 3.27 3.20 1.16
C ALA A 31 2.30 2.45 2.10
N GLY A 32 1.69 1.37 1.61
CA GLY A 32 0.83 0.49 2.41
C GLY A 32 1.58 -0.15 3.58
N ILE A 33 2.81 -0.63 3.36
CA ILE A 33 3.66 -1.20 4.42
C ILE A 33 3.95 -0.15 5.49
N GLN A 34 4.39 1.04 5.08
CA GLN A 34 4.73 2.13 6.01
C GLN A 34 3.54 2.55 6.86
N LEU A 35 2.35 2.68 6.24
CA LEU A 35 1.12 3.00 6.96
C LEU A 35 0.77 1.92 7.98
N ARG A 36 0.94 0.65 7.61
CA ARG A 36 0.66 -0.49 8.48
C ARG A 36 1.65 -0.58 9.64
N VAL A 37 2.94 -0.35 9.39
CA VAL A 37 3.97 -0.26 10.44
C VAL A 37 3.63 0.85 11.43
N ALA A 38 3.23 2.03 10.95
CA ALA A 38 2.84 3.14 11.82
C ALA A 38 1.66 2.75 12.73
N GLY A 39 0.63 2.11 12.18
CA GLY A 39 -0.50 1.60 12.97
C GLY A 39 -0.09 0.54 13.99
N LEU A 40 0.75 -0.43 13.59
CA LEU A 40 1.24 -1.49 14.48
C LEU A 40 2.11 -0.93 15.61
N ARG A 41 2.91 0.11 15.34
CA ARG A 41 3.73 0.78 16.37
C ARG A 41 2.86 1.45 17.44
N MET A 42 1.69 1.97 17.07
CA MET A 42 0.75 2.55 18.03
C MET A 42 0.10 1.49 18.92
N THR A 43 -0.19 0.30 18.39
CA THR A 43 -0.86 -0.78 19.14
C THR A 43 0.12 -1.72 19.87
N HIS A 44 1.37 -1.78 19.42
CA HIS A 44 2.43 -2.65 19.93
C HIS A 44 3.75 -1.87 20.09
N PRO A 45 3.83 -0.94 21.05
CA PRO A 45 5.01 -0.07 21.23
C PRO A 45 6.29 -0.85 21.59
N ASP A 46 6.15 -2.03 22.19
CA ASP A 46 7.28 -2.85 22.65
C ASP A 46 7.83 -3.78 21.55
N TRP A 47 7.21 -3.82 20.37
CA TRP A 47 7.66 -4.71 19.31
C TRP A 47 8.93 -4.17 18.65
N PRO A 48 9.92 -5.06 18.38
CA PRO A 48 11.10 -4.67 17.61
C PRO A 48 10.72 -4.38 16.16
N GLU A 49 11.48 -3.50 15.51
CA GLU A 49 11.22 -3.03 14.15
C GLU A 49 11.07 -4.18 13.14
N GLN A 50 11.90 -5.24 13.25
CA GLN A 50 11.82 -6.38 12.34
C GLN A 50 10.46 -7.10 12.43
N ARG A 51 9.86 -7.15 13.63
CA ARG A 51 8.54 -7.76 13.82
C ARG A 51 7.43 -6.87 13.26
N LEU A 52 7.57 -5.55 13.40
CA LEU A 52 6.62 -4.59 12.82
C LEU A 52 6.60 -4.71 11.28
N ASP A 53 7.76 -4.75 10.64
CA ASP A 53 7.85 -4.91 9.17
C ASP A 53 7.28 -6.25 8.70
N PHE A 54 7.65 -7.35 9.37
CA PHE A 54 7.13 -8.68 9.05
C PHE A 54 5.60 -8.73 9.13
N GLU A 55 5.01 -8.26 10.23
CA GLU A 55 3.56 -8.27 10.41
C GLU A 55 2.84 -7.30 9.48
N ALA A 56 3.44 -6.15 9.18
CA ALA A 56 2.91 -5.21 8.20
C ALA A 56 2.76 -5.86 6.82
N ARG A 57 3.85 -6.45 6.31
CA ARG A 57 3.86 -7.19 5.03
C ARG A 57 2.90 -8.38 5.06
N ARG A 58 2.89 -9.14 6.17
CA ARG A 58 1.98 -10.29 6.35
C ARG A 58 0.52 -9.88 6.20
N SER A 59 0.13 -8.76 6.80
CA SER A 59 -1.26 -8.31 6.78
C SER A 59 -1.73 -7.77 5.43
N LEU A 60 -0.81 -7.28 4.59
CA LEU A 60 -1.14 -6.76 3.26
C LEU A 60 -1.39 -7.86 2.23
N LEU A 61 -0.94 -9.10 2.47
CA LEU A 61 -1.24 -10.25 1.59
C LEU A 61 -2.74 -10.47 1.36
N TYR A 62 -3.58 -10.10 2.32
CA TYR A 62 -5.04 -10.26 2.25
C TYR A 62 -5.79 -8.93 2.10
N ALA A 63 -5.09 -7.81 1.92
CA ALA A 63 -5.73 -6.51 1.87
C ALA A 63 -6.47 -6.25 0.54
N GLY A 64 -6.18 -7.03 -0.50
CA GLY A 64 -6.78 -6.90 -1.83
C GLY A 64 -7.87 -7.92 -2.18
N THR A 65 -8.28 -8.77 -1.22
CA THR A 65 -9.32 -9.81 -1.38
C THR A 65 -10.58 -9.47 -0.60
#